data_AF-A0A0X3WDZ4-F1
#
_entry.id   AF-A0A0X3WDZ4-F1
#
_cell.length_a   1.000
_cell.length_b   1.000
_cell.length_c   1.000
_cell.angle_alpha   90.00
_cell.angle_beta   90.00
_cell.angle_gamma   90.00
#
_symmetry.space_group_name_H-M   'P 1'
#
loop_
_entity.id
_entity.type
_entity.pdbx_description
1 polymer ?
#
loop_
_entity_poly.entity_id
_entity_poly.type
_entity_poly.pdbx_seq_one_letter_code
_entity_poly.pdbx_strand_id
1 'polypeptide(L)'
;MNRPASERYCLTPAPGGLALVQELLNTAPAGRPTPADLPDLLADGSLGVAQEWADLAVRDWARETGRADVRLALTDEDLPRLRCLRDQVRRALAAGDSGGDAVRFTSAPVVVGLAGDGTLTVEPEGAGARWLASAVLAEGLLAQASGVWRRLKICRNESCSAAFYDRSRNNSGVWHSVRGCGNAAHLRACRERRRVQA
;
A
#
# COMPACT_ATOMS: atom_id res chain seq x y z
N MET A 1 7.03 -11.24 11.30
CA MET A 1 6.40 -10.37 10.28
C MET A 1 5.03 -10.08 10.83
N ASN A 2 4.86 -8.92 11.44
CA ASN A 2 3.60 -8.46 12.01
C ASN A 2 3.32 -7.15 11.27
N ARG A 3 2.67 -7.26 10.10
CA ARG A 3 2.38 -6.15 9.17
C ARG A 3 0.94 -5.67 9.44
N PRO A 4 0.76 -4.72 10.37
CA PRO A 4 -0.52 -4.50 11.02
C PRO A 4 -1.61 -3.98 10.08
N ALA A 5 -1.27 -3.35 8.94
CA ALA A 5 -2.28 -2.88 8.00
C ALA A 5 -2.76 -3.98 7.04
N SER A 6 -1.84 -4.70 6.39
CA SER A 6 -2.20 -5.71 5.39
C SER A 6 -2.72 -7.02 6.01
N GLU A 7 -2.29 -7.36 7.23
CA GLU A 7 -2.77 -8.56 7.94
C GLU A 7 -4.26 -8.52 8.26
N ARG A 8 -4.84 -7.32 8.44
CA ARG A 8 -6.29 -7.10 8.63
C ARG A 8 -7.13 -7.64 7.47
N TYR A 9 -6.49 -7.85 6.32
CA TYR A 9 -7.10 -8.35 5.09
C TYR A 9 -6.56 -9.73 4.68
N CYS A 10 -5.80 -10.41 5.56
CA CYS A 10 -5.12 -11.68 5.32
C CYS A 10 -4.24 -11.66 4.07
N LEU A 11 -3.61 -10.52 3.79
CA LEU A 11 -2.80 -10.33 2.60
C LEU A 11 -1.38 -10.80 2.83
N THR A 12 -0.79 -11.40 1.80
CA THR A 12 0.65 -11.63 1.82
C THR A 12 1.37 -10.35 1.37
N PRO A 13 2.44 -9.94 2.08
CA PRO A 13 3.16 -8.73 1.73
C PRO A 13 3.85 -8.82 0.37
N ALA A 14 3.99 -7.67 -0.28
CA ALA A 14 4.85 -7.47 -1.44
C ALA A 14 6.32 -7.75 -1.05
N PRO A 15 7.18 -8.11 -2.02
CA PRO A 15 8.58 -8.38 -1.73
C PRO A 15 9.37 -7.09 -1.45
N GLY A 16 10.34 -7.16 -0.53
CA GLY A 16 11.27 -6.07 -0.24
C GLY A 16 10.57 -4.81 0.24
N GLY A 17 11.18 -3.65 0.01
CA GLY A 17 10.63 -2.38 0.50
C GLY A 17 9.29 -1.97 -0.11
N LEU A 18 8.84 -2.59 -1.22
CA LEU A 18 7.49 -2.40 -1.77
C LEU A 18 6.39 -2.78 -0.76
N ALA A 19 6.68 -3.63 0.21
CA ALA A 19 5.77 -3.94 1.32
C ALA A 19 5.35 -2.68 2.10
N LEU A 20 6.21 -1.67 2.23
CA LEU A 20 5.88 -0.41 2.90
C LEU A 20 4.80 0.37 2.14
N VAL A 21 4.86 0.38 0.80
CA VAL A 21 3.84 1.00 -0.06
C VAL A 21 2.49 0.29 0.12
N GLN A 22 2.51 -1.05 0.14
CA GLN A 22 1.31 -1.85 0.40
C GLN A 22 0.72 -1.58 1.79
N GLU A 23 1.57 -1.49 2.83
CA GLU A 23 1.14 -1.16 4.19
C GLU A 23 0.45 0.21 4.25
N LEU A 24 1.04 1.24 3.64
CA LEU A 24 0.41 2.56 3.58
C LEU A 24 -0.98 2.49 2.93
N LEU A 25 -1.11 1.80 1.79
CA LEU A 25 -2.38 1.66 1.08
C LEU A 25 -3.46 0.98 1.92
N ASN A 26 -3.08 0.01 2.74
CA ASN A 26 -3.98 -0.81 3.55
C ASN A 26 -4.28 -0.22 4.95
N THR A 27 -3.75 0.95 5.29
CA THR A 27 -4.16 1.67 6.51
C THR A 27 -5.64 2.07 6.47
N ALA A 28 -6.17 2.33 5.27
CA ALA A 28 -7.59 2.63 5.05
C ALA A 28 -8.44 1.34 5.09
N PRO A 29 -9.71 1.43 5.53
CA PRO A 29 -10.67 0.33 5.39
C PRO A 29 -10.85 -0.06 3.92
N ALA A 30 -10.81 -1.38 3.67
CA ALA A 30 -10.93 -1.94 2.33
C ALA A 30 -12.37 -2.29 1.92
N GLY A 31 -13.40 -2.05 2.73
CA GLY A 31 -14.80 -2.40 2.40
C GLY A 31 -15.13 -3.89 2.56
N ARG A 32 -16.12 -4.42 1.82
CA ARG A 32 -16.56 -5.83 1.91
C ARG A 32 -15.76 -6.74 0.98
N PRO A 33 -15.45 -7.99 1.36
CA PRO A 33 -16.08 -8.80 2.41
C PRO A 33 -15.41 -8.71 3.79
N THR A 34 -14.39 -7.87 3.95
CA THR A 34 -13.78 -7.63 5.26
C THR A 34 -14.78 -6.92 6.19
N PRO A 35 -14.62 -7.05 7.52
CA PRO A 35 -15.56 -6.45 8.48
C PRO A 35 -15.75 -4.95 8.20
N ALA A 36 -17.00 -4.49 8.21
CA ALA A 36 -17.36 -3.11 7.87
C ALA A 36 -16.79 -2.08 8.86
N ASP A 37 -16.41 -2.53 10.06
CA ASP A 37 -16.05 -1.68 11.20
C ASP A 37 -14.54 -1.51 11.38
N LEU A 38 -13.73 -1.83 10.37
CA LEU A 38 -12.29 -1.61 10.45
C LEU A 38 -12.00 -0.10 10.41
N PRO A 39 -11.37 0.48 11.45
CA PRO A 39 -11.03 1.90 11.43
C PRO A 39 -9.91 2.19 10.42
N ASP A 40 -9.89 3.41 9.90
CA ASP A 40 -8.71 3.94 9.23
C ASP A 40 -7.62 4.19 10.29
N LEU A 41 -6.46 3.53 10.14
CA LEU A 41 -5.35 3.66 11.10
C LEU A 41 -4.77 5.08 11.15
N LEU A 42 -5.05 5.87 10.11
CA LEU A 42 -4.60 7.24 9.98
C LEU A 42 -5.74 8.24 10.21
N ALA A 43 -6.89 7.85 10.75
CA ALA A 43 -8.00 8.78 11.03
C ALA A 43 -7.63 9.86 12.06
N ASP A 44 -8.31 11.00 12.03
CA ASP A 44 -8.09 12.08 13.02
C ASP A 44 -8.31 11.55 14.45
N GLY A 45 -7.43 11.94 15.38
CA GLY A 45 -7.44 11.44 16.76
C GLY A 45 -6.91 10.01 16.94
N SER A 46 -6.39 9.38 15.89
CA SER A 46 -5.82 8.02 15.95
C SER A 46 -4.29 8.00 16.04
N LEU A 47 -3.65 9.05 16.57
CA LEU A 47 -2.19 9.19 16.59
C LEU A 47 -1.47 7.99 17.21
N GLY A 48 -1.95 7.45 18.33
CA GLY A 48 -1.36 6.27 18.96
C GLY A 48 -1.36 5.05 18.04
N VAL A 49 -2.50 4.78 17.40
CA VAL A 49 -2.65 3.68 16.43
C VAL A 49 -1.77 3.90 15.20
N ALA A 50 -1.70 5.14 14.70
CA ALA A 50 -0.85 5.50 13.57
C ALA A 50 0.64 5.32 13.92
N GLN A 51 1.06 5.70 15.12
CA GLN A 51 2.43 5.53 15.59
C GLN A 51 2.81 4.05 15.70
N GLU A 52 1.95 3.22 16.30
CA GLU A 52 2.17 1.77 16.39
C GLU A 52 2.28 1.12 15.00
N TRP A 53 1.40 1.51 14.08
CA TRP A 53 1.48 1.09 12.69
C TRP A 53 2.82 1.48 12.04
N ALA A 54 3.24 2.74 12.19
CA ALA A 54 4.46 3.24 11.58
C ALA A 54 5.71 2.53 12.14
N ASP A 55 5.79 2.35 13.46
CA ASP A 55 6.91 1.66 14.10
C ASP A 55 7.08 0.24 13.59
N LEU A 56 5.98 -0.51 13.44
CA LEU A 56 6.00 -1.86 12.90
C LEU A 56 6.34 -1.88 11.40
N ALA A 57 5.71 -1.01 10.61
CA ALA A 57 5.90 -0.96 9.17
C ALA A 57 7.35 -0.57 8.78
N VAL A 58 7.93 0.39 9.49
CA VAL A 58 9.30 0.88 9.26
C VAL A 58 10.34 -0.14 9.73
N ARG A 59 10.13 -0.76 10.89
CA ARG A 59 11.01 -1.85 11.35
C ARG A 59 11.06 -3.01 10.36
N ASP A 60 9.89 -3.44 9.87
CA ASP A 60 9.84 -4.52 8.88
C ASP A 60 10.43 -4.09 7.52
N TRP A 61 10.26 -2.82 7.11
CA TRP A 61 10.93 -2.27 5.93
C TRP A 61 12.46 -2.27 6.08
N ALA A 62 12.99 -1.81 7.23
CA ALA A 62 14.43 -1.79 7.49
C ALA A 62 15.02 -3.20 7.42
N ARG A 63 14.34 -4.18 8.05
CA ARG A 63 14.72 -5.60 8.00
C ARG A 63 14.71 -6.16 6.57
N GLU A 64 13.69 -5.85 5.78
CA GLU A 64 13.54 -6.39 4.41
C GLU A 64 14.47 -5.73 3.38
N THR A 65 14.94 -4.52 3.66
CA THR A 65 15.88 -3.77 2.82
C THR A 65 17.33 -3.85 3.31
N GLY A 66 17.57 -4.50 4.46
CA GLY A 66 18.90 -4.62 5.06
C GLY A 66 19.43 -3.32 5.67
N ARG A 67 18.54 -2.37 5.99
CA ARG A 67 18.90 -1.04 6.50
C ARG A 67 18.84 -0.98 8.01
N ALA A 68 19.45 0.07 8.57
CA ALA A 68 19.37 0.36 9.99
C ALA A 68 17.93 0.65 10.43
N ASP A 69 17.61 0.29 11.67
CA ASP A 69 16.30 0.57 12.25
C ASP A 69 16.10 2.09 12.36
N VAL A 70 14.94 2.57 11.92
CA VAL A 70 14.59 3.99 11.92
C VAL A 70 13.44 4.19 12.90
N ARG A 71 13.62 5.13 13.83
CA ARG A 71 12.56 5.53 14.76
C ARG A 71 11.97 6.85 14.31
N LEU A 72 10.66 6.88 14.16
CA LEU A 72 9.91 8.06 13.77
C LEU A 72 9.00 8.48 14.91
N ALA A 73 8.79 9.78 15.06
CA ALA A 73 7.71 10.31 15.88
C ALA A 73 6.70 10.97 14.94
N LEU A 74 5.47 10.49 14.95
CA LEU A 74 4.35 11.11 14.27
C LEU A 74 3.69 12.15 15.17
N THR A 75 3.09 13.14 14.54
CA THR A 75 2.21 14.13 15.16
C THR A 75 0.81 14.08 14.53
N ASP A 76 -0.21 14.64 15.16
CA ASP A 76 -1.55 14.70 14.55
C ASP A 76 -1.55 15.41 13.17
N GLU A 77 -0.63 16.34 12.92
CA GLU A 77 -0.48 17.00 11.62
C GLU A 77 0.04 16.07 10.51
N ASP A 78 0.68 14.96 10.87
CA ASP A 78 1.22 13.99 9.92
C ASP A 78 0.13 13.09 9.33
N LEU A 79 -0.92 12.81 10.09
CA LEU A 79 -2.02 11.93 9.68
C LEU A 79 -2.69 12.39 8.36
N PRO A 80 -3.17 13.64 8.21
CA PRO A 80 -3.73 14.11 6.94
C PRO A 80 -2.73 14.06 5.78
N ARG A 81 -1.43 14.27 6.04
CA ARG A 81 -0.38 14.19 5.00
C ARG A 81 -0.19 12.76 4.51
N LEU A 82 -0.18 11.80 5.43
CA LEU A 82 -0.09 10.37 5.11
C LEU A 82 -1.34 9.86 4.37
N ARG A 83 -2.54 10.33 4.75
CA ARG A 83 -3.78 10.04 4.01
C ARG A 83 -3.73 10.60 2.58
N CYS A 84 -3.25 11.83 2.42
CA CYS A 84 -3.06 12.45 1.11
C CYS A 84 -2.08 11.65 0.22
N LEU A 85 -0.92 11.27 0.77
CA LEU A 85 0.06 10.42 0.09
C LEU A 85 -0.56 9.07 -0.32
N ARG A 86 -1.29 8.42 0.60
CA ARG A 86 -1.98 7.15 0.33
C ARG A 86 -2.93 7.25 -0.85
N ASP A 87 -3.73 8.32 -0.91
CA ASP A 87 -4.67 8.54 -2.00
C ASP A 87 -3.97 8.80 -3.34
N GLN A 88 -2.84 9.53 -3.32
CA GLN A 88 -2.02 9.76 -4.51
C GLN A 88 -1.39 8.46 -5.04
N VAL A 89 -0.82 7.64 -4.16
CA VAL A 89 -0.25 6.33 -4.53
C VAL A 89 -1.35 5.41 -5.07
N ARG A 90 -2.53 5.41 -4.46
CA ARG A 90 -3.68 4.63 -4.95
C ARG A 90 -4.09 5.07 -6.36
N ARG A 91 -4.12 6.38 -6.63
CA ARG A 91 -4.39 6.91 -7.99
C ARG A 91 -3.29 6.53 -8.97
N ALA A 92 -2.03 6.58 -8.57
CA ALA A 92 -0.91 6.16 -9.42
C ALA A 92 -0.99 4.68 -9.82
N LEU A 93 -1.46 3.81 -8.92
CA LEU A 93 -1.73 2.40 -9.24
C LEU A 93 -2.90 2.23 -10.23
N ALA A 94 -3.96 3.04 -10.09
CA ALA A 94 -5.12 2.99 -11.00
C ALA A 94 -4.83 3.60 -12.38
N ALA A 95 -3.98 4.63 -12.46
CA ALA A 95 -3.66 5.32 -13.70
C ALA A 95 -2.95 4.43 -14.74
N GLY A 96 -2.22 3.41 -14.29
CA GLY A 96 -1.58 2.42 -15.16
C GLY A 96 -2.56 1.55 -15.96
N ASP A 97 -3.83 1.48 -15.54
CA ASP A 97 -4.86 0.66 -16.20
C ASP A 97 -5.72 1.46 -17.20
N SER A 98 -5.89 2.78 -17.05
CA SER A 98 -6.72 3.61 -17.94
C SER A 98 -6.51 5.10 -17.67
N GLY A 99 -5.56 5.76 -18.35
CA GLY A 99 -5.48 7.22 -18.55
C GLY A 99 -5.96 8.09 -17.37
N GLY A 100 -5.48 7.79 -16.17
CA GLY A 100 -6.05 8.30 -14.92
C GLY A 100 -5.89 9.81 -14.71
N ASP A 101 -6.72 10.35 -13.84
CA ASP A 101 -6.72 11.75 -13.39
C ASP A 101 -5.32 12.18 -12.89
N ALA A 102 -4.90 13.41 -13.21
CA ALA A 102 -3.53 13.87 -12.94
C ALA A 102 -3.17 13.73 -11.44
N VAL A 103 -2.19 12.88 -11.13
CA VAL A 103 -1.63 12.79 -9.78
C VAL A 103 -0.98 14.13 -9.46
N ARG A 104 -1.46 14.82 -8.42
CA ARG A 104 -0.78 16.03 -7.91
C ARG A 104 0.66 15.66 -7.57
N PHE A 105 1.61 16.43 -8.09
CA PHE A 105 3.03 16.18 -7.91
C PHE A 105 3.38 16.17 -6.42
N THR A 106 3.85 15.02 -5.93
CA THR A 106 4.47 14.88 -4.62
C THR A 106 5.90 14.46 -4.85
N SER A 107 6.82 15.27 -4.34
CA SER A 107 8.24 14.95 -4.32
C SER A 107 8.71 14.87 -2.88
N ALA A 108 9.70 14.02 -2.65
CA ALA A 108 10.38 13.91 -1.39
C ALA A 108 11.89 13.79 -1.65
N PRO A 109 12.74 14.41 -0.82
CA PRO A 109 14.18 14.28 -0.95
C PRO A 109 14.60 12.84 -0.64
N VAL A 110 15.63 12.36 -1.35
CA VAL A 110 16.33 11.11 -1.06
C VAL A 110 17.83 11.36 -1.21
N VAL A 111 18.65 10.59 -0.50
CA VAL A 111 20.09 10.57 -0.68
C VAL A 111 20.48 9.29 -1.40
N VAL A 112 21.31 9.39 -2.44
CA VAL A 112 21.90 8.21 -3.09
C VAL A 112 23.23 7.92 -2.41
N GLY A 113 23.33 6.76 -1.77
CA GLY A 113 24.53 6.26 -1.13
C GLY A 113 25.28 5.26 -2.01
N LEU A 114 26.58 5.14 -1.79
CA LEU A 114 27.40 4.03 -2.29
C LEU A 114 27.89 3.24 -1.08
N ALA A 115 27.38 2.01 -0.93
CA ALA A 115 27.83 1.11 0.10
C ALA A 115 29.26 0.61 -0.18
N GLY A 116 29.95 0.14 0.86
CA GLY A 116 31.35 -0.31 0.75
C GLY A 116 31.57 -1.53 -0.16
N ASP A 117 30.50 -2.24 -0.51
CA ASP A 117 30.48 -3.36 -1.46
C ASP A 117 30.23 -2.92 -2.92
N GLY A 118 30.08 -1.61 -3.17
CA GLY A 118 29.81 -1.04 -4.48
C GLY A 118 28.32 -0.92 -4.83
N THR A 119 27.42 -1.31 -3.92
CA THR A 119 25.97 -1.22 -4.15
C THR A 119 25.47 0.22 -3.97
N LEU A 120 24.64 0.70 -4.92
CA LEU A 120 23.95 1.98 -4.77
C LEU A 120 22.69 1.81 -3.91
N THR A 121 22.50 2.67 -2.92
CA THR A 121 21.31 2.71 -2.07
C THR A 121 20.57 4.04 -2.21
N VAL A 122 19.27 4.05 -1.91
CA VAL A 122 18.44 5.26 -1.93
C VAL A 122 17.88 5.47 -0.53
N GLU A 123 18.48 6.35 0.26
CA GLU A 123 18.10 6.63 1.65
C GLU A 123 16.98 7.68 1.74
N PRO A 124 15.87 7.37 2.43
CA PRO A 124 14.82 8.34 2.70
C PRO A 124 15.27 9.45 3.65
N GLU A 125 14.79 10.66 3.40
CA GLU A 125 15.15 11.86 4.16
C GLU A 125 13.94 12.52 4.84
N GLY A 126 14.21 13.24 5.92
CA GLY A 126 13.21 14.00 6.70
C GLY A 126 12.79 13.33 8.02
N ALA A 127 11.66 13.76 8.55
CA ALA A 127 11.08 13.26 9.81
C ALA A 127 9.56 13.06 9.67
N GLY A 128 8.96 12.27 10.58
CA GLY A 128 7.51 12.03 10.65
C GLY A 128 6.92 11.59 9.29
N ALA A 129 5.83 12.23 8.86
CA ALA A 129 5.21 11.93 7.55
C ALA A 129 6.13 12.20 6.37
N ARG A 130 7.07 13.15 6.47
CA ARG A 130 7.97 13.50 5.35
C ARG A 130 8.95 12.36 5.08
N TRP A 131 9.47 11.74 6.13
CA TRP A 131 10.32 10.56 6.00
C TRP A 131 9.55 9.39 5.38
N LEU A 132 8.33 9.11 5.87
CA LEU A 132 7.48 8.05 5.31
C LEU A 132 7.14 8.31 3.84
N ALA A 133 6.86 9.56 3.47
CA ALA A 133 6.65 9.94 2.08
C ALA A 133 7.89 9.69 1.22
N SER A 134 9.06 10.05 1.73
CA SER A 134 10.34 9.76 1.05
C SER A 134 10.55 8.26 0.84
N ALA A 135 10.34 7.45 1.88
CA ALA A 135 10.49 6.00 1.81
C ALA A 135 9.50 5.36 0.83
N VAL A 136 8.22 5.71 0.92
CA VAL A 136 7.18 5.17 0.03
C VAL A 136 7.43 5.53 -1.43
N LEU A 137 7.86 6.76 -1.73
CA LEU A 137 8.17 7.18 -3.10
C LEU A 137 9.45 6.53 -3.62
N ALA A 138 10.49 6.41 -2.80
CA ALA A 138 11.73 5.72 -3.15
C ALA A 138 11.48 4.24 -3.48
N GLU A 139 10.72 3.53 -2.64
CA GLU A 139 10.38 2.13 -2.88
C GLU A 139 9.45 1.96 -4.09
N GLY A 140 8.55 2.91 -4.33
CA GLY A 140 7.77 2.96 -5.56
C GLY A 140 8.65 3.08 -6.81
N LEU A 141 9.63 3.99 -6.80
CA LEU A 141 10.59 4.19 -7.88
C LEU A 141 11.43 2.92 -8.13
N LEU A 142 11.98 2.31 -7.07
CA LEU A 142 12.76 1.07 -7.17
C LEU A 142 11.92 -0.10 -7.69
N ALA A 143 10.65 -0.20 -7.27
CA ALA A 143 9.71 -1.20 -7.75
C ALA A 143 9.33 -0.99 -9.22
N GLN A 144 9.22 0.26 -9.68
CA GLN A 144 9.01 0.57 -11.09
C GLN A 144 10.23 0.20 -11.94
N ALA A 145 11.43 0.59 -11.50
CA ALA A 145 12.68 0.28 -12.19
C ALA A 145 12.94 -1.23 -12.31
N SER A 146 12.61 -2.01 -11.27
CA SER A 146 12.70 -3.48 -11.28
C SER A 146 11.49 -4.19 -11.90
N GLY A 147 10.47 -3.43 -12.31
CA GLY A 147 9.28 -3.94 -12.98
C GLY A 147 8.28 -4.70 -12.07
N VAL A 148 8.49 -4.74 -10.76
CA VAL A 148 7.58 -5.42 -9.82
C VAL A 148 6.38 -4.55 -9.41
N TRP A 149 6.41 -3.24 -9.68
CA TRP A 149 5.30 -2.30 -9.40
C TRP A 149 3.96 -2.78 -9.97
N ARG A 150 3.94 -3.28 -11.22
CA ARG A 150 2.73 -3.76 -11.92
C ARG A 150 2.00 -4.92 -11.23
N ARG A 151 2.63 -5.56 -10.25
CA ARG A 151 2.05 -6.65 -9.47
C ARG A 151 1.34 -6.13 -8.22
N LEU A 152 1.64 -4.93 -7.74
CA LEU A 152 0.85 -4.28 -6.70
C LEU A 152 -0.43 -3.73 -7.33
N LYS A 153 -1.58 -4.17 -6.85
CA LYS A 153 -2.89 -3.90 -7.46
C LYS A 153 -3.93 -3.58 -6.41
N ILE A 154 -4.99 -2.87 -6.82
CA ILE A 154 -6.20 -2.71 -6.02
C ILE A 154 -7.18 -3.82 -6.38
N CYS A 155 -7.87 -4.38 -5.38
CA CYS A 155 -8.89 -5.40 -5.62
C CYS A 155 -9.99 -4.89 -6.59
N ARG A 156 -10.36 -5.72 -7.56
CA ARG A 156 -11.37 -5.40 -8.58
C ARG A 156 -12.81 -5.58 -8.12
N ASN A 157 -13.05 -6.16 -6.94
CA ASN A 157 -14.41 -6.22 -6.40
C ASN A 157 -14.85 -4.79 -6.05
N GLU A 158 -15.95 -4.30 -6.63
CA GLU A 158 -16.44 -2.92 -6.45
C GLU A 158 -16.68 -2.52 -4.99
N SER A 159 -16.97 -3.49 -4.13
CA SER A 159 -17.11 -3.24 -2.69
C SER A 159 -15.79 -3.31 -1.91
N CYS A 160 -14.66 -3.53 -2.59
CA CYS A 160 -13.36 -3.77 -2.00
C CYS A 160 -12.27 -2.86 -2.58
N SER A 161 -11.42 -2.28 -1.72
CA SER A 161 -10.31 -1.40 -2.12
C SER A 161 -8.95 -1.82 -1.56
N ALA A 162 -8.83 -3.07 -1.09
CA ALA A 162 -7.59 -3.62 -0.55
C ALA A 162 -6.48 -3.63 -1.62
N ALA A 163 -5.28 -3.20 -1.24
CA ALA A 163 -4.09 -3.29 -2.08
C ALA A 163 -3.38 -4.62 -1.85
N PHE A 164 -3.17 -5.39 -2.91
CA PHE A 164 -2.58 -6.73 -2.85
C PHE A 164 -1.46 -6.89 -3.87
N TYR A 165 -0.50 -7.78 -3.57
CA TYR A 165 0.55 -8.15 -4.50
C TYR A 165 0.17 -9.41 -5.27
N ASP A 166 0.12 -9.32 -6.60
CA ASP A 166 -0.23 -10.40 -7.50
C ASP A 166 0.93 -11.38 -7.72
N ARG A 167 0.81 -12.52 -7.04
CA ARG A 167 1.75 -13.65 -7.11
C ARG A 167 1.40 -14.67 -8.19
N SER A 168 0.36 -14.44 -8.98
CA SER A 168 0.05 -15.31 -10.11
C SER A 168 1.18 -15.28 -11.14
N ARG A 169 1.41 -16.42 -11.79
CA ARG A 169 2.47 -16.59 -12.80
C ARG A 169 2.40 -15.50 -13.88
N ASN A 170 1.20 -15.22 -14.38
CA ASN A 170 0.98 -14.34 -15.52
C ASN A 170 0.54 -12.92 -15.12
N ASN A 171 0.67 -12.52 -13.85
CA ASN A 171 0.16 -11.23 -13.34
C ASN A 171 -1.33 -10.99 -13.70
N SER A 172 -2.14 -12.04 -13.63
CA SER A 172 -3.55 -12.05 -13.99
C SER A 172 -4.50 -11.99 -12.79
N GLY A 173 -3.96 -11.93 -11.58
CA GLY A 173 -4.74 -11.75 -10.36
C GLY A 173 -5.40 -10.38 -10.35
N VAL A 174 -6.71 -10.37 -10.10
CA VAL A 174 -7.53 -9.14 -10.01
C VAL A 174 -8.26 -9.02 -8.67
N TRP A 175 -8.18 -10.04 -7.81
CA TRP A 175 -8.80 -10.04 -6.49
C TRP A 175 -7.76 -10.38 -5.43
N HIS A 176 -7.82 -9.66 -4.31
CA HIS A 176 -6.95 -9.93 -3.17
C HIS A 176 -7.23 -11.31 -2.53
N SER A 177 -8.47 -11.80 -2.67
CA SER A 177 -8.90 -13.13 -2.23
C SER A 177 -9.90 -13.69 -3.23
N VAL A 178 -9.55 -14.83 -3.84
CA VAL A 178 -10.44 -15.53 -4.77
C VAL A 178 -11.69 -16.04 -4.05
N ARG A 179 -11.51 -16.61 -2.85
CA ARG A 179 -12.62 -17.16 -2.05
C ARG A 179 -13.57 -16.08 -1.51
N GLY A 180 -13.03 -14.90 -1.16
CA GLY A 180 -13.80 -13.77 -0.68
C GLY A 180 -14.32 -12.91 -1.83
N CYS A 181 -13.46 -12.05 -2.36
CA CYS A 181 -13.82 -11.08 -3.39
C CYS A 181 -14.17 -11.70 -4.75
N GLY A 182 -13.44 -12.73 -5.20
CA GLY A 182 -13.72 -13.40 -6.47
C GLY A 182 -15.11 -14.04 -6.50
N ASN A 183 -15.44 -14.82 -5.47
CA ASN A 183 -16.77 -15.44 -5.33
C ASN A 183 -17.88 -14.40 -5.18
N ALA A 184 -17.67 -13.34 -4.39
CA ALA A 184 -18.67 -12.28 -4.22
C ALA A 184 -19.00 -11.58 -5.55
N ALA A 185 -17.99 -11.31 -6.38
CA ALA A 185 -18.17 -10.73 -7.71
C ALA A 185 -18.96 -11.68 -8.64
N HIS A 186 -18.63 -12.97 -8.65
CA HIS A 186 -19.36 -13.97 -9.45
C HIS A 186 -20.84 -14.09 -9.05
N LEU A 187 -21.13 -14.09 -7.74
CA LEU A 187 -22.50 -14.15 -7.23
C LEU A 187 -23.30 -12.91 -7.61
N ARG A 188 -22.70 -11.70 -7.57
CA ARG A 188 -23.34 -10.46 -8.02
C ARG A 188 -23.71 -10.53 -9.50
N ALA A 189 -22.76 -10.88 -10.36
CA ALA A 189 -22.99 -10.99 -11.79
C ALA A 189 -24.07 -12.03 -12.14
N CYS A 190 -24.16 -13.13 -11.39
CA CYS A 190 -25.23 -14.11 -11.53
C CYS A 190 -26.62 -13.52 -11.19
N ARG A 191 -26.72 -12.72 -10.11
CA ARG A 191 -27.96 -12.05 -9.71
C ARG A 191 -28.40 -10.99 -10.72
N GLU A 192 -27.46 -10.22 -11.26
CA GLU A 192 -27.75 -9.22 -12.30
C GLU A 192 -28.27 -9.88 -13.57
N ARG A 193 -27.65 -10.96 -14.05
CA ARG A 193 -28.15 -11.72 -15.21
C ARG A 193 -29.57 -12.24 -14.99
N ARG A 194 -29.89 -12.75 -13.79
CA ARG A 194 -31.24 -13.22 -13.46
C ARG A 194 -32.28 -12.09 -13.42
N ARG A 195 -31.89 -10.89 -13.00
CA ARG A 195 -32.78 -9.70 -12.97
C ARG A 195 -33.09 -9.16 -14.37
N VAL A 196 -32.15 -9.29 -15.31
CA VAL A 196 -32.36 -8.85 -16.71
C VAL A 196 -33.19 -9.87 -17.50
N GLN A 197 -33.24 -11.13 -17.05
CA GLN A 197 -34.02 -12.21 -17.68
C GLN A 197 -35.43 -12.40 -17.09
N ALA A 198 -35.78 -11.64 -16.04
CA ALA A 198 -37.09 -11.65 -15.38
C ALA A 198 -37.86 -10.39 -15.77
#